data_AF-A0A520B429-F1
#
_entry.id   AF-A0A520B429-F1
#
_cell.length_a   1.000
_cell.length_b   1.000
_cell.length_c   1.000
_cell.angle_alpha   90.00
_cell.angle_beta   90.00
_cell.angle_gamma   90.00
#
_symmetry.space_group_name_H-M   'P 1'
#
loop_
_entity.id
_entity.type
_entity.pdbx_description
1 polymer ?
#
loop_
_entity_poly.entity_id
_entity_poly.type
_entity_poly.pdbx_seq_one_letter_code
_entity_poly.pdbx_strand_id
1 'polypeptide(L)'
;MTQPIVLQIAAELKVRPAQVQAAVELLDGGATVPFIARYRKEATDGLDDIQLRELDARLAYLRELAERREAVLKSIAEQGKLTPELEAAIRSAPTKQELEDLYLPYKVKRRTKGLIAREAGLEPLADKLFADPSLEPLAEAASFINAEGGFADAHAVLDGVRDLLSERWAEDAVLVGKLREWLWAEALFQSKLMDGKSPDTPDHAKFRDYFDYAEPIRTVPSHR
;
A
#
# COMPACT_ATOMS: atom_id res chain seq x y z
N MET A 1 11.73 -22.39 8.46
CA MET A 1 11.61 -21.34 7.43
C MET A 1 10.64 -21.79 6.36
N THR A 2 9.84 -20.88 5.81
CA THR A 2 8.99 -21.21 4.66
C THR A 2 9.89 -21.35 3.42
N GLN A 3 9.98 -22.58 2.91
CA GLN A 3 10.59 -22.94 1.62
C GLN A 3 10.38 -21.93 0.48
N PRO A 4 9.22 -21.23 0.34
CA PRO A 4 9.06 -20.20 -0.69
C PRO A 4 10.02 -19.00 -0.59
N ILE A 5 10.40 -18.53 0.61
CA ILE A 5 11.30 -17.35 0.73
C ILE A 5 12.68 -17.67 0.14
N VAL A 6 13.20 -18.85 0.44
CA VAL A 6 14.50 -19.32 -0.06
C VAL A 6 14.49 -19.43 -1.58
N LEU A 7 13.43 -20.00 -2.15
CA LEU A 7 13.28 -20.13 -3.60
C LEU A 7 13.17 -18.77 -4.29
N GLN A 8 12.45 -17.82 -3.70
CA GLN A 8 12.31 -16.48 -4.23
C GLN A 8 13.65 -15.74 -4.26
N ILE A 9 14.39 -15.72 -3.15
CA ILE A 9 15.71 -15.07 -3.09
C ILE A 9 16.69 -15.74 -4.06
N ALA A 10 16.66 -17.07 -4.17
CA ALA A 10 17.50 -17.80 -5.11
C ALA A 10 17.25 -17.37 -6.57
N ALA A 11 15.98 -17.18 -6.94
CA ALA A 11 15.60 -16.70 -8.26
C ALA A 11 16.02 -15.24 -8.50
N GLU A 12 15.80 -14.36 -7.51
CA GLU A 12 16.17 -12.93 -7.57
C GLU A 12 17.69 -12.75 -7.75
N LEU A 13 18.49 -13.47 -6.95
CA LEU A 13 19.95 -13.40 -6.96
C LEU A 13 20.61 -14.29 -8.04
N LYS A 14 19.82 -15.11 -8.74
CA LYS A 14 20.31 -16.10 -9.72
C LYS A 14 21.34 -17.08 -9.14
N VAL A 15 21.08 -17.57 -7.93
CA VAL A 15 21.91 -18.55 -7.22
C VAL A 15 21.10 -19.79 -6.86
N ARG A 16 21.75 -20.83 -6.33
CA ARG A 16 21.05 -22.07 -5.98
C ARG A 16 20.32 -21.92 -4.64
N PRO A 17 19.11 -22.51 -4.47
CA PRO A 17 18.39 -22.48 -3.19
C PRO A 17 19.20 -23.00 -2.00
N ALA A 18 20.08 -23.98 -2.23
CA ALA A 18 20.98 -24.51 -1.20
C ALA A 18 21.98 -23.45 -0.68
N GLN A 19 22.46 -22.56 -1.55
CA GLN A 19 23.38 -21.48 -1.17
C GLN A 19 22.66 -20.46 -0.29
N VAL A 20 21.43 -20.09 -0.67
CA VAL A 20 20.58 -19.21 0.12
C VAL A 20 20.28 -19.84 1.49
N GLN A 21 19.85 -21.11 1.51
CA GLN A 21 19.55 -21.83 2.75
C GLN A 21 20.75 -21.82 3.72
N ALA A 22 21.94 -22.15 3.24
CA ALA A 22 23.15 -22.14 4.06
C ALA A 22 23.52 -20.74 4.57
N ALA A 23 23.41 -19.70 3.74
CA ALA A 23 23.65 -18.32 4.16
C ALA A 23 22.63 -17.87 5.22
N VAL A 24 21.36 -18.21 5.05
CA VAL A 24 20.32 -17.86 6.03
C VAL A 24 20.54 -18.57 7.36
N GLU A 25 20.92 -19.85 7.37
CA GLU A 25 21.25 -20.57 8.62
C GLU A 25 22.40 -19.91 9.38
N LEU A 26 23.40 -19.40 8.67
CA LEU A 26 24.51 -18.66 9.28
C LEU A 26 24.04 -17.31 9.84
N LEU A 27 23.22 -16.55 9.10
CA LEU A 27 22.66 -15.27 9.54
C LEU A 27 21.75 -15.44 10.77
N ASP A 28 20.87 -16.44 10.76
CA ASP A 28 19.99 -16.78 11.88
C ASP A 28 20.80 -17.25 13.11
N GLY A 29 21.95 -17.87 12.89
CA GLY A 29 22.94 -18.20 13.92
C GLY A 29 23.74 -17.00 14.45
N GLY A 30 23.45 -15.78 13.98
CA GLY A 30 24.08 -14.54 14.42
C GLY A 30 25.39 -14.20 13.70
N ALA A 31 25.75 -14.93 12.64
CA ALA A 31 26.90 -14.56 11.82
C ALA A 31 26.61 -13.27 11.03
N THR A 32 27.62 -12.41 10.87
CA THR A 32 27.49 -11.20 10.06
C THR A 32 27.89 -11.45 8.61
N VAL A 33 27.37 -10.65 7.67
CA VAL A 33 27.74 -10.76 6.25
C VAL A 33 29.26 -10.75 6.02
N PRO A 34 30.06 -9.82 6.59
CA PRO A 34 31.51 -9.84 6.43
C PRO A 34 32.17 -11.11 6.99
N PHE A 35 31.62 -11.68 8.07
CA PHE A 35 32.11 -12.93 8.63
C PHE A 35 31.84 -14.10 7.69
N ILE A 36 30.62 -14.18 7.12
CA ILE A 36 30.24 -15.25 6.20
C ILE A 36 31.11 -15.18 4.93
N ALA A 37 31.20 -14.00 4.32
CA ALA A 37 31.97 -13.77 3.10
C ALA A 37 33.46 -14.17 3.25
N ARG A 38 34.03 -13.97 4.45
CA ARG A 38 35.45 -14.21 4.72
C ARG A 38 35.77 -15.60 5.27
N TYR A 39 34.91 -16.15 6.13
CA TYR A 39 35.21 -17.35 6.94
C TYR A 39 34.25 -18.52 6.73
N ARG A 40 33.19 -18.34 5.93
CA ARG A 40 32.19 -19.38 5.63
C ARG A 40 31.89 -19.51 4.13
N LYS A 41 32.83 -19.10 3.28
CA LYS A 41 32.69 -19.15 1.81
C LYS A 41 32.37 -20.56 1.28
N GLU A 42 32.99 -21.59 1.85
CA GLU A 42 32.72 -23.00 1.48
C GLU A 42 31.28 -23.41 1.84
N ALA A 43 30.74 -22.90 2.96
CA ALA A 43 29.39 -23.27 3.41
C ALA A 43 28.30 -22.68 2.51
N THR A 44 28.54 -21.51 1.92
CA THR A 44 27.62 -20.86 0.98
C THR A 44 27.93 -21.18 -0.48
N ASP A 45 28.89 -22.07 -0.74
CA ASP A 45 29.41 -22.39 -2.08
C ASP A 45 29.77 -21.12 -2.88
N GLY A 46 30.48 -20.19 -2.23
CA GLY A 46 31.11 -19.07 -2.91
C GLY A 46 30.29 -17.79 -3.05
N LEU A 47 29.16 -17.62 -2.36
CA LEU A 47 28.45 -16.33 -2.34
C LEU A 47 29.39 -15.20 -1.90
N ASP A 48 29.43 -14.11 -2.69
CA ASP A 48 30.26 -12.95 -2.41
C ASP A 48 29.59 -11.94 -1.46
N ASP A 49 30.33 -10.90 -1.03
CA ASP A 49 29.84 -9.89 -0.10
C ASP A 49 28.63 -9.11 -0.65
N ILE A 50 28.56 -8.87 -1.96
CA ILE A 50 27.44 -8.15 -2.59
C ILE A 50 26.19 -9.02 -2.54
N GLN A 51 26.30 -10.28 -2.98
CA GLN A 51 25.21 -11.25 -2.96
C GLN A 51 24.70 -11.49 -1.53
N LEU A 52 25.59 -11.59 -0.54
CA LEU A 52 25.22 -11.79 0.85
C LEU A 52 24.51 -10.59 1.46
N ARG A 53 24.90 -9.35 1.11
CA ARG A 53 24.18 -8.14 1.54
C ARG A 53 22.79 -8.05 0.93
N GLU A 54 22.68 -8.35 -0.36
CA GLU A 54 21.39 -8.36 -1.05
C GLU A 54 20.47 -9.45 -0.48
N LEU A 55 21.02 -10.64 -0.23
CA LEU A 55 20.32 -11.74 0.45
C LEU A 55 19.81 -11.32 1.82
N ASP A 56 20.64 -10.73 2.67
CA ASP A 56 20.28 -10.32 4.04
C ASP A 56 19.14 -9.29 4.02
N ALA A 57 19.27 -8.26 3.18
CA ALA A 57 18.22 -7.24 3.00
C ALA A 57 16.90 -7.83 2.48
N ARG A 58 16.96 -8.72 1.48
CA ARG A 58 15.77 -9.38 0.91
C ARG A 58 15.13 -10.36 1.88
N LEU A 59 15.93 -11.12 2.62
CA LEU A 59 15.46 -12.02 3.67
C LEU A 59 14.66 -11.27 4.73
N ALA A 60 15.21 -10.16 5.24
CA ALA A 60 14.53 -9.31 6.20
C ALA A 60 13.19 -8.80 5.65
N TYR A 61 13.18 -8.24 4.44
CA TYR A 61 11.96 -7.76 3.79
C TYR A 61 10.89 -8.85 3.64
N LEU A 62 11.28 -10.03 3.15
CA LEU A 62 10.35 -11.13 2.87
C LEU A 62 9.79 -11.76 4.14
N ARG A 63 10.57 -11.80 5.22
CA ARG A 63 10.10 -12.22 6.55
C ARG A 63 9.07 -11.26 7.10
N GLU A 64 9.35 -9.95 7.06
CA GLU A 64 8.39 -8.93 7.49
C GLU A 64 7.10 -8.98 6.65
N LEU A 65 7.22 -9.19 5.33
CA LEU A 65 6.05 -9.37 4.46
C LEU A 65 5.25 -10.62 4.85
N ALA A 66 5.91 -11.75 5.12
CA ALA A 66 5.25 -12.98 5.53
C ALA A 66 4.54 -12.86 6.88
N GLU A 67 5.19 -12.26 7.88
CA GLU A 67 4.59 -12.00 9.18
C GLU A 67 3.37 -11.08 9.05
N ARG A 68 3.52 -9.99 8.30
CA ARG A 68 2.44 -9.04 8.06
C ARG A 68 1.25 -9.70 7.35
N ARG A 69 1.52 -10.57 6.38
CA ARG A 69 0.49 -11.32 5.65
C ARG A 69 -0.35 -12.18 6.58
N GLU A 70 0.27 -12.92 7.49
CA GLU A 70 -0.46 -13.75 8.46
C GLU A 70 -1.28 -12.88 9.42
N ALA A 71 -0.75 -11.74 9.86
CA ALA A 71 -1.50 -10.79 10.69
C ALA A 71 -2.73 -10.22 9.96
N VAL A 72 -2.59 -9.89 8.67
CA VAL A 72 -3.70 -9.43 7.81
C VAL A 72 -4.76 -10.52 7.65
N LEU A 73 -4.36 -11.74 7.29
CA LEU A 73 -5.28 -12.88 7.14
C LEU A 73 -6.08 -13.11 8.41
N LYS A 74 -5.40 -13.13 9.57
CA LYS A 74 -6.04 -13.28 10.87
C LYS A 74 -7.04 -12.17 11.14
N SER A 75 -6.66 -10.91 10.93
CA SER A 75 -7.54 -9.77 11.19
C SER A 75 -8.81 -9.78 10.33
N ILE A 76 -8.72 -10.19 9.06
CA ILE A 76 -9.88 -10.30 8.17
C ILE A 76 -10.75 -11.50 8.54
N ALA A 77 -10.13 -12.62 8.92
CA ALA A 77 -10.84 -13.82 9.37
C ALA A 77 -11.64 -13.56 10.66
N GLU A 78 -11.08 -12.81 11.62
CA GLU A 78 -11.76 -12.40 12.84
C GLU A 78 -12.99 -11.52 12.58
N GLN A 79 -13.04 -10.82 11.44
CA GLN A 79 -14.22 -10.06 10.99
C GLN A 79 -15.25 -10.92 10.24
N GLY A 80 -14.97 -12.19 9.98
CA GLY A 80 -15.82 -13.08 9.19
C GLY A 80 -15.88 -12.71 7.69
N LYS A 81 -14.89 -11.95 7.19
CA LYS A 81 -14.87 -11.42 5.82
C LYS A 81 -13.85 -12.09 4.90
N LEU A 82 -13.12 -13.09 5.38
CA LEU A 82 -12.08 -13.76 4.60
C LEU A 82 -12.71 -14.77 3.64
N THR A 83 -12.88 -14.39 2.38
CA THR A 83 -13.33 -15.30 1.32
C THR A 83 -12.14 -16.10 0.75
N PRO A 84 -12.37 -17.27 0.12
CA PRO A 84 -11.30 -18.03 -0.52
C PRO A 84 -10.52 -17.23 -1.58
N GLU A 85 -11.21 -16.39 -2.34
CA GLU A 85 -10.62 -15.54 -3.37
C GLU A 85 -9.71 -14.46 -2.76
N LEU A 86 -10.17 -13.83 -1.67
CA LEU A 86 -9.39 -12.82 -0.94
C LEU A 86 -8.19 -13.44 -0.24
N GLU A 87 -8.34 -14.62 0.37
CA GLU A 87 -7.24 -15.36 0.95
C GLU A 87 -6.17 -15.67 -0.11
N ALA A 88 -6.57 -16.17 -1.28
CA ALA A 88 -5.66 -16.44 -2.37
C ALA A 88 -4.92 -15.17 -2.83
N ALA A 89 -5.65 -14.05 -2.99
CA ALA A 89 -5.06 -12.76 -3.35
C ALA A 89 -4.00 -12.31 -2.33
N ILE A 90 -4.33 -12.33 -1.04
CA ILE A 90 -3.41 -11.95 0.05
C ILE A 90 -2.18 -12.87 0.11
N ARG A 91 -2.37 -14.17 -0.09
CA ARG A 91 -1.26 -15.14 -0.14
C ARG A 91 -0.32 -14.88 -1.31
N SER A 92 -0.87 -14.47 -2.44
CA SER A 92 -0.11 -14.18 -3.66
C SER A 92 0.51 -12.77 -3.72
N ALA A 93 0.12 -11.86 -2.81
CA ALA A 93 0.57 -10.47 -2.82
C ALA A 93 2.12 -10.38 -2.77
N PRO A 94 2.78 -9.90 -3.84
CA PRO A 94 4.24 -9.96 -3.97
C PRO A 94 4.96 -8.85 -3.18
N THR A 95 4.25 -7.77 -2.85
CA THR A 95 4.82 -6.61 -2.16
C THR A 95 4.04 -6.26 -0.90
N LYS A 96 4.70 -5.59 0.06
CA LYS A 96 4.03 -4.99 1.22
C LYS A 96 2.93 -4.02 0.82
N GLN A 97 3.14 -3.25 -0.26
CA GLN A 97 2.15 -2.28 -0.72
C GLN A 97 0.87 -2.97 -1.20
N GLU A 98 0.97 -3.97 -2.08
CA GLU A 98 -0.20 -4.71 -2.57
C GLU A 98 -0.93 -5.45 -1.44
N LEU A 99 -0.18 -5.98 -0.46
CA LEU A 99 -0.78 -6.57 0.73
C LEU A 99 -1.60 -5.53 1.52
N GLU A 100 -1.07 -4.33 1.71
CA GLU A 100 -1.79 -3.26 2.42
C GLU A 100 -2.97 -2.72 1.63
N ASP A 101 -2.90 -2.67 0.30
CA ASP A 101 -4.01 -2.28 -0.57
C ASP A 101 -5.18 -3.28 -0.43
N LEU A 102 -4.89 -4.59 -0.45
CA LEU A 102 -5.90 -5.64 -0.22
C LEU A 102 -6.49 -5.59 1.20
N TYR A 103 -5.69 -5.21 2.19
CA TYR A 103 -6.14 -5.10 3.58
C TYR A 103 -6.93 -3.82 3.87
N LEU A 104 -6.78 -2.79 3.05
CA LEU A 104 -7.32 -1.45 3.30
C LEU A 104 -8.81 -1.41 3.67
N PRO A 105 -9.72 -2.13 2.97
CA PRO A 105 -11.15 -2.16 3.30
C PRO A 105 -11.48 -2.75 4.68
N TYR A 106 -10.56 -3.52 5.27
CA TYR A 106 -10.75 -4.28 6.50
C TYR A 106 -10.00 -3.69 7.70
N LYS A 107 -9.18 -2.66 7.48
CA LYS A 107 -8.52 -1.94 8.58
C LYS A 107 -9.58 -1.31 9.49
N VAL A 108 -9.36 -1.42 10.80
CA VAL A 108 -10.15 -0.66 11.78
C VAL A 108 -9.92 0.83 11.54
N LYS A 109 -10.97 1.57 11.15
CA LYS A 109 -10.88 3.00 10.83
C LYS A 109 -11.40 3.86 11.96
N ARG A 110 -10.91 5.10 11.99
CA ARG A 110 -11.63 6.19 12.66
C ARG A 110 -13.00 6.35 12.00
N ARG A 111 -13.98 6.85 12.74
CA ARG A 111 -15.34 7.06 12.22
C ARG A 111 -15.32 8.08 11.06
N THR A 112 -15.33 7.60 9.82
CA THR A 112 -15.30 8.42 8.59
C THR A 112 -16.69 8.88 8.20
N LYS A 113 -16.79 9.88 7.31
CA LYS A 113 -18.09 10.31 6.77
C LYS A 113 -18.79 9.20 5.98
N GLY A 114 -18.02 8.40 5.21
CA GLY A 114 -18.54 7.22 4.51
C GLY A 114 -19.09 6.16 5.47
N LEU A 115 -18.41 5.91 6.59
CA LEU A 115 -18.92 5.01 7.64
C LEU A 115 -20.20 5.54 8.29
N ILE A 116 -20.26 6.83 8.60
CA ILE A 116 -21.47 7.47 9.15
C ILE A 116 -22.65 7.33 8.17
N ALA A 117 -22.42 7.54 6.87
CA ALA A 117 -23.42 7.33 5.83
C ALA A 117 -23.89 5.86 5.75
N ARG A 118 -22.96 4.90 5.87
CA ARG A 118 -23.31 3.47 5.90
C ARG A 118 -24.13 3.11 7.15
N GLU A 119 -23.73 3.58 8.33
CA GLU A 119 -24.45 3.39 9.60
C GLU A 119 -25.86 3.99 9.56
N ALA A 120 -26.05 5.08 8.82
CA ALA A 120 -27.36 5.69 8.58
C ALA A 120 -28.20 4.99 7.50
N GLY A 121 -27.71 3.89 6.92
CA GLY A 121 -28.46 3.08 5.95
C GLY A 121 -28.48 3.65 4.54
N LEU A 122 -27.50 4.48 4.15
CA LEU A 122 -27.43 5.08 2.81
C LEU A 122 -26.83 4.16 1.73
N GLU A 123 -26.31 2.99 2.11
CA GLU A 123 -25.66 2.05 1.17
C GLU A 123 -26.59 1.56 0.04
N PRO A 124 -27.87 1.20 0.29
CA PRO A 124 -28.81 0.84 -0.78
C PRO A 124 -29.06 1.98 -1.78
N LEU A 125 -29.10 3.23 -1.32
CA LEU A 125 -29.23 4.40 -2.21
C LEU A 125 -27.99 4.58 -3.07
N ALA A 126 -26.80 4.46 -2.45
CA ALA A 126 -25.53 4.55 -3.17
C ALA A 126 -25.43 3.50 -4.27
N ASP A 127 -25.80 2.25 -3.97
CA ASP A 127 -25.80 1.15 -4.93
C ASP A 127 -26.81 1.39 -6.06
N LYS A 128 -28.01 1.85 -5.72
CA LYS A 128 -29.07 2.16 -6.68
C LYS A 128 -28.65 3.26 -7.67
N LEU A 129 -28.12 4.38 -7.16
CA LEU A 129 -27.69 5.51 -8.00
C LEU A 129 -26.45 5.19 -8.84
N PHE A 130 -25.55 4.34 -8.33
CA PHE A 130 -24.39 3.90 -9.09
C PHE A 130 -24.77 2.93 -10.22
N ALA A 131 -25.74 2.06 -9.98
CA ALA A 131 -26.19 1.07 -10.96
C ALA A 131 -27.01 1.67 -12.11
N ASP A 132 -27.77 2.74 -11.86
CA ASP A 132 -28.64 3.38 -12.85
C ASP A 132 -28.46 4.91 -12.87
N PRO A 133 -27.62 5.44 -13.78
CA PRO A 133 -27.41 6.88 -13.94
C PRO A 133 -28.62 7.66 -14.48
N SER A 134 -29.70 6.99 -14.88
CA SER A 134 -30.92 7.65 -15.37
C SER A 134 -31.86 8.13 -14.26
N LEU A 135 -31.61 7.69 -13.02
CA LEU A 135 -32.37 8.09 -11.85
C LEU A 135 -32.10 9.54 -11.48
N GLU A 136 -33.13 10.23 -10.99
CA GLU A 136 -33.03 11.59 -10.45
C GLU A 136 -32.53 11.53 -9.00
N PRO A 137 -31.27 11.90 -8.69
CA PRO A 137 -30.68 11.62 -7.38
C PRO A 137 -31.41 12.30 -6.22
N LEU A 138 -31.90 13.53 -6.44
CA LEU A 138 -32.64 14.28 -5.43
C LEU A 138 -33.98 13.64 -5.08
N ALA A 139 -34.66 13.04 -6.07
CA ALA A 139 -35.92 12.35 -5.85
C ALA A 139 -35.71 11.06 -5.05
N GLU A 140 -34.67 10.30 -5.40
CA GLU A 140 -34.32 9.04 -4.74
C GLU A 140 -33.81 9.25 -3.30
N ALA A 141 -33.12 10.37 -3.04
CA ALA A 141 -32.63 10.71 -1.71
C ALA A 141 -33.74 11.01 -0.68
N ALA A 142 -34.95 11.37 -1.14
CA ALA A 142 -36.04 11.79 -0.26
C ALA A 142 -36.45 10.73 0.77
N SER A 143 -36.40 9.44 0.41
CA SER A 143 -36.76 8.33 1.31
C SER A 143 -35.67 8.00 2.35
N PHE A 144 -34.51 8.65 2.26
CA PHE A 144 -33.35 8.40 3.13
C PHE A 144 -33.06 9.58 4.07
N ILE A 145 -33.90 10.61 4.08
CA ILE A 145 -33.76 11.76 4.99
C ILE A 145 -33.96 11.29 6.43
N ASN A 146 -32.95 11.58 7.26
CA ASN A 146 -32.94 11.29 8.69
C ASN A 146 -32.18 12.39 9.44
N ALA A 147 -32.91 13.38 9.94
CA ALA A 147 -32.32 14.50 10.67
C ALA A 147 -31.57 14.06 11.95
N GLU A 148 -32.06 13.04 12.66
CA GLU A 148 -31.39 12.50 13.86
C GLU A 148 -30.07 11.81 13.50
N GLY A 149 -29.99 11.23 12.30
CA GLY A 149 -28.77 10.64 11.74
C GLY A 149 -27.79 11.63 11.12
N GLY A 150 -28.09 12.93 11.14
CA GLY A 150 -27.26 13.98 10.50
C GLY A 150 -27.56 14.22 9.01
N PHE A 151 -28.64 13.64 8.48
CA PHE A 151 -29.05 13.72 7.08
C PHE A 151 -30.39 14.46 6.98
N ALA A 152 -30.38 15.76 7.29
CA ALA A 152 -31.58 16.56 7.48
C ALA A 152 -32.35 16.88 6.18
N ASP A 153 -31.72 16.74 5.03
CA ASP A 153 -32.30 17.00 3.72
C ASP A 153 -31.68 16.11 2.63
N ALA A 154 -32.26 16.16 1.42
CA ALA A 154 -31.80 15.36 0.29
C ALA A 154 -30.35 15.67 -0.13
N HIS A 155 -29.88 16.91 0.07
CA HIS A 155 -28.50 17.26 -0.26
C HIS A 155 -27.52 16.62 0.73
N ALA A 156 -27.82 16.66 2.02
CA ALA A 156 -27.03 15.99 3.05
C ALA A 156 -26.97 14.47 2.81
N VAL A 157 -28.09 13.85 2.42
CA VAL A 157 -28.13 12.44 2.00
C VAL A 157 -27.17 12.18 0.84
N LEU A 158 -27.24 12.98 -0.22
CA LEU A 158 -26.38 12.82 -1.40
C LEU A 158 -24.90 13.09 -1.11
N ASP A 159 -24.58 14.03 -0.21
CA ASP A 159 -23.21 14.22 0.29
C ASP A 159 -22.72 12.96 1.02
N GLY A 160 -23.57 12.33 1.83
CA GLY A 160 -23.29 11.04 2.48
C GLY A 160 -23.06 9.91 1.47
N VAL A 161 -23.90 9.82 0.44
CA VAL A 161 -23.72 8.87 -0.67
C VAL A 161 -22.40 9.11 -1.39
N ARG A 162 -22.04 10.38 -1.68
CA ARG A 162 -20.76 10.72 -2.30
C ARG A 162 -19.58 10.30 -1.44
N ASP A 163 -19.63 10.58 -0.14
CA ASP A 163 -18.56 10.22 0.79
C ASP A 163 -18.41 8.69 0.89
N LEU A 164 -19.52 7.95 0.91
CA LEU A 164 -19.55 6.48 0.88
C LEU A 164 -18.92 5.91 -0.40
N LEU A 165 -19.35 6.39 -1.57
CA LEU A 165 -18.83 5.92 -2.86
C LEU A 165 -17.35 6.30 -3.05
N SER A 166 -16.97 7.52 -2.63
CA SER A 166 -15.57 7.97 -2.70
C SER A 166 -14.67 7.09 -1.84
N GLU A 167 -15.09 6.74 -0.63
CA GLU A 167 -14.35 5.81 0.22
C GLU A 167 -14.27 4.42 -0.42
N ARG A 168 -15.37 3.90 -0.98
CA ARG A 168 -15.40 2.61 -1.67
C ARG A 168 -14.39 2.56 -2.83
N TRP A 169 -14.33 3.58 -3.66
CA TRP A 169 -13.40 3.63 -4.79
C TRP A 169 -11.95 3.85 -4.36
N ALA A 170 -11.72 4.67 -3.33
CA ALA A 170 -10.39 4.92 -2.78
C ALA A 170 -9.76 3.66 -2.14
N GLU A 171 -10.56 2.62 -1.90
CA GLU A 171 -10.13 1.38 -1.24
C GLU A 171 -10.22 0.16 -2.15
N ASP A 172 -10.62 0.35 -3.41
CA ASP A 172 -10.53 -0.71 -4.40
C ASP A 172 -9.06 -0.95 -4.77
N ALA A 173 -8.51 -2.08 -4.32
CA ALA A 173 -7.09 -2.41 -4.49
C ALA A 173 -6.65 -2.43 -5.96
N VAL A 174 -7.53 -2.86 -6.88
CA VAL A 174 -7.23 -2.92 -8.31
C VAL A 174 -7.14 -1.52 -8.91
N LEU A 175 -8.09 -0.64 -8.57
CA LEU A 175 -8.10 0.75 -9.01
C LEU A 175 -6.90 1.51 -8.44
N VAL A 176 -6.65 1.40 -7.13
CA VAL A 176 -5.53 2.07 -6.46
C VAL A 176 -4.19 1.63 -7.06
N GLY A 177 -4.01 0.33 -7.32
CA GLY A 177 -2.82 -0.19 -7.99
C GLY A 177 -2.60 0.44 -9.36
N LYS A 178 -3.63 0.43 -10.22
CA LYS A 178 -3.57 1.03 -11.57
C LYS A 178 -3.28 2.53 -11.54
N LEU A 179 -3.93 3.27 -10.65
CA LEU A 179 -3.71 4.72 -10.52
C LEU A 179 -2.30 5.03 -10.05
N ARG A 180 -1.73 4.22 -9.15
CA ARG A 180 -0.34 4.36 -8.71
C ARG A 180 0.65 4.15 -9.84
N GLU A 181 0.47 3.09 -10.62
CA GLU A 181 1.32 2.81 -11.79
C GLU A 181 1.25 3.94 -12.82
N TRP A 182 0.05 4.44 -13.09
CA TRP A 182 -0.16 5.57 -13.99
C TRP A 182 0.51 6.85 -13.47
N LEU A 183 0.34 7.18 -12.19
CA LEU A 183 1.01 8.32 -11.56
C LEU A 183 2.54 8.19 -11.63
N TRP A 184 3.09 6.99 -11.40
CA TRP A 184 4.53 6.78 -11.51
C TRP A 184 5.03 6.99 -12.94
N ALA A 185 4.26 6.59 -13.94
CA ALA A 185 4.62 6.73 -15.35
C ALA A 185 4.54 8.18 -15.86
N GLU A 186 3.47 8.89 -15.48
CA GLU A 186 3.07 10.15 -16.13
C GLU A 186 3.19 11.40 -15.23
N ALA A 187 3.21 11.26 -13.90
CA ALA A 187 3.15 12.41 -13.01
C ALA A 187 4.47 13.18 -12.96
N LEU A 188 4.34 14.48 -12.68
CA LEU A 188 5.46 15.36 -12.39
C LEU A 188 5.66 15.48 -10.88
N PHE A 189 6.89 15.27 -10.42
CA PHE A 189 7.32 15.76 -9.12
C PHE A 189 7.48 17.28 -9.21
N GLN A 190 6.75 18.00 -8.37
CA GLN A 190 6.77 19.46 -8.37
C GLN A 190 7.21 20.01 -7.02
N SER A 191 8.05 21.04 -7.05
CA SER A 191 8.41 21.83 -5.87
C SER A 191 8.16 23.30 -6.14
N LYS A 192 7.61 23.98 -5.12
CA LYS A 192 7.31 25.41 -5.16
C LYS A 192 7.67 26.07 -3.85
N LEU A 193 8.08 27.34 -3.91
CA LEU A 193 8.19 28.16 -2.71
C LEU A 193 6.79 28.32 -2.09
N MET A 194 6.69 28.05 -0.79
CA MET A 194 5.43 28.20 -0.06
C MET A 194 4.98 29.67 -0.06
N ASP A 195 3.67 29.88 -0.23
CA ASP A 195 3.09 31.21 -0.18
C ASP A 195 3.42 31.96 1.12
N GLY A 196 3.73 33.25 0.99
CA GLY A 196 4.13 34.10 2.13
C GLY A 196 5.56 33.90 2.62
N LYS A 197 6.36 33.02 1.99
CA LYS A 197 7.80 32.91 2.25
C LYS A 197 8.60 33.78 1.28
N SER A 198 9.66 34.42 1.79
CA SER A 198 10.57 35.22 0.95
C SER A 198 11.68 34.33 0.38
N PRO A 199 12.00 34.45 -0.93
CA PRO A 199 13.08 33.70 -1.57
C PRO A 199 14.47 34.07 -1.03
N ASP A 200 14.62 35.25 -0.42
CA ASP A 200 15.87 35.80 0.08
C ASP A 200 16.17 35.41 1.53
N THR A 201 15.20 34.79 2.22
CA THR A 201 15.44 34.25 3.57
C THR A 201 16.49 33.15 3.47
N PRO A 202 17.60 33.19 4.25
CA PRO A 202 18.70 32.22 4.13
C PRO A 202 18.24 30.75 4.14
N ASP A 203 17.24 30.42 4.97
CA ASP A 203 16.69 29.08 5.07
C ASP A 203 15.89 28.62 3.85
N HIS A 204 15.33 29.55 3.08
CA HIS A 204 14.65 29.21 1.83
C HIS A 204 15.63 29.28 0.65
N ALA A 205 16.53 30.27 0.65
CA ALA A 205 17.47 30.57 -0.43
C ALA A 205 18.39 29.39 -0.79
N LYS A 206 18.60 28.44 0.13
CA LYS A 206 19.31 27.19 -0.12
C LYS A 206 18.58 26.20 -1.04
N PHE A 207 17.27 26.37 -1.23
CA PHE A 207 16.41 25.57 -2.11
C PHE A 207 15.96 26.34 -3.35
N ARG A 208 16.67 27.41 -3.71
CA ARG A 208 16.29 28.32 -4.80
C ARG A 208 16.06 27.63 -6.14
N ASP A 209 16.88 26.61 -6.43
CA ASP A 209 16.77 25.80 -7.65
C ASP A 209 15.45 25.02 -7.73
N TYR A 210 14.71 24.93 -6.61
CA TYR A 210 13.48 24.17 -6.47
C TYR A 210 12.24 25.04 -6.20
N PHE A 211 12.32 26.36 -6.35
CA PHE A 211 11.18 27.26 -6.10
C PHE A 211 10.09 27.22 -7.18
N ASP A 212 10.45 26.78 -8.39
CA ASP A 212 9.51 26.48 -9.47
C ASP A 212 10.08 25.33 -10.30
N TYR A 213 9.96 24.14 -9.75
CA TYR A 213 10.58 22.94 -10.29
C TYR A 213 9.53 21.90 -10.66
N ALA A 214 9.72 21.26 -11.82
CA ALA A 214 8.92 20.13 -12.26
C ALA A 214 9.76 19.16 -13.07
N GLU A 215 9.70 17.86 -12.76
CA GLU A 215 10.25 16.80 -13.59
C GLU A 215 9.43 15.51 -13.47
N PRO A 216 9.52 14.57 -14.43
CA PRO A 216 8.85 13.28 -14.30
C PRO A 216 9.30 12.53 -13.03
N ILE A 217 8.34 12.09 -12.20
CA ILE A 217 8.64 11.49 -10.89
C ILE A 217 9.57 10.26 -11.01
N ARG A 218 9.40 9.46 -12.06
CA ARG A 218 10.21 8.26 -12.33
C ARG A 218 11.68 8.54 -12.66
N THR A 219 12.06 9.79 -12.94
CA THR A 219 13.44 10.17 -13.31
C THR A 219 14.14 11.05 -12.26
N VAL A 220 13.49 11.32 -11.12
CA VAL A 220 14.06 12.17 -10.06
C VAL A 220 15.31 11.50 -9.48
N PRO A 221 16.50 12.11 -9.60
CA PRO A 221 17.73 11.56 -9.04
C PRO A 221 17.79 11.77 -7.52
N SER A 222 18.35 10.81 -6.79
CA SER A 222 18.35 10.78 -5.31
C SER A 222 18.98 12.00 -4.61
N HIS A 223 19.79 12.80 -5.30
CA HIS A 223 20.47 13.96 -4.70
C HIS A 223 19.65 15.26 -4.78
N ARG A 224 18.53 15.24 -5.50
CA ARG A 224 17.56 16.35 -5.56
C ARG A 224 16.54 16.17 -4.46
#